data_AF-C3JAX9-F1
#
_entry.id   AF-C3JAX9-F1
#
_cell.length_a   1.000
_cell.length_b   1.000
_cell.length_c   1.000
_cell.angle_alpha   90.00
_cell.angle_beta   90.00
_cell.angle_gamma   90.00
#
_symmetry.space_group_name_H-M   'P 1'
#
loop_
_entity.id
_entity.type
_entity.pdbx_description
1 polymer ?
#
loop_
_entity_poly.entity_id
_entity_poly.type
_entity_poly.pdbx_seq_one_letter_code
_entity_poly.pdbx_strand_id
1 'polypeptide(L)'
;MKRLVLIFLFFFSGSTLLLNGQQLQNSPKYPQDMLPAQAFEGSVKLQEITLPQSLKEIGSHAFRGYTQLKQIIITPGNPTRFNIDAFPDQEGLTLYVPTEEMRLALNAMFHFSKTKIEIGKPLALLPTQNEGTLSVSTRENILSLLPNSVGEMHIFDPQGQLLYQTKASANTALEITLPQGVYFVSFNNRITKVSL
;
A
#
# COMPACT_ATOMS: atom_id res chain seq x y z
N MET A 1 7.40 13.97 6.35
CA MET A 1 6.62 13.66 5.13
C MET A 1 5.68 12.52 5.47
N LYS A 2 4.40 12.60 5.11
CA LYS A 2 3.44 11.50 5.33
C LYS A 2 3.31 10.72 4.02
N ARG A 3 3.83 9.49 4.02
CA ARG A 3 3.81 8.54 2.90
C ARG A 3 2.61 7.61 3.09
N LEU A 4 1.72 7.49 2.11
CA LEU A 4 0.63 6.51 2.17
C LEU A 4 1.02 5.31 1.32
N VAL A 5 1.33 4.19 1.99
CA VAL A 5 1.43 2.90 1.30
C VAL A 5 0.02 2.30 1.33
N LEU A 6 -0.65 2.27 0.18
CA LEU A 6 -1.99 1.72 0.07
C LEU A 6 -1.91 0.18 0.10
N ILE A 7 -1.78 -0.36 1.30
CA ILE A 7 -1.80 -1.80 1.51
C ILE A 7 -3.26 -2.23 1.59
N PHE A 8 -3.76 -2.87 0.53
CA PHE A 8 -5.00 -3.63 0.60
C PHE A 8 -4.67 -4.95 1.31
N LEU A 9 -5.00 -5.03 2.59
CA LEU A 9 -5.04 -6.33 3.26
C LEU A 9 -6.38 -7.00 2.89
N PHE A 10 -6.30 -8.16 2.24
CA PHE A 10 -7.44 -8.86 1.65
C PHE A 10 -8.17 -9.68 2.70
N PHE A 11 -9.41 -9.30 2.99
CA PHE A 11 -10.26 -10.07 3.89
C PHE A 11 -11.63 -10.32 3.29
N PHE A 12 -12.29 -11.37 3.80
CA PHE A 12 -13.57 -11.90 3.32
C PHE A 12 -14.73 -10.87 3.33
N SER A 13 -14.55 -9.63 3.81
CA SER A 13 -15.59 -8.57 3.82
C SER A 13 -15.21 -7.22 3.18
N GLY A 14 -14.09 -7.13 2.46
CA GLY A 14 -13.62 -5.91 1.79
C GLY A 14 -12.20 -5.50 2.20
N SER A 15 -11.69 -4.45 1.55
CA SER A 15 -10.30 -4.01 1.71
C SER A 15 -10.18 -2.83 2.68
N THR A 16 -9.26 -2.92 3.65
CA THR A 16 -8.95 -1.83 4.59
C THR A 16 -7.79 -0.99 4.07
N LEU A 17 -7.93 0.34 4.06
CA LEU A 17 -6.83 1.25 3.74
C LEU A 17 -5.94 1.49 4.97
N LEU A 18 -4.63 1.28 4.82
CA LEU A 18 -3.64 1.60 5.85
C LEU A 18 -2.85 2.87 5.50
N LEU A 19 -2.75 3.83 6.43
CA LEU A 19 -1.83 4.97 6.41
C LEU A 19 -0.71 4.73 7.44
N ASN A 20 0.54 4.59 6.98
CA ASN A 20 1.69 4.26 7.85
C ASN A 20 1.44 3.01 8.74
N GLY A 21 0.77 1.99 8.19
CA GLY A 21 0.39 0.79 8.94
C GLY A 21 -0.78 0.96 9.91
N GLN A 22 -1.40 2.15 9.98
CA GLN A 22 -2.62 2.36 10.75
C GLN A 22 -3.84 2.39 9.84
N GLN A 23 -4.88 1.65 10.21
CA GLN A 23 -6.16 1.70 9.52
C GLN A 23 -6.69 3.14 9.50
N LEU A 24 -7.02 3.64 8.30
CA LEU A 24 -7.74 4.91 8.16
C LEU A 24 -9.14 4.73 8.76
N GLN A 25 -9.35 5.32 9.94
CA GLN A 25 -10.67 5.31 10.56
C GLN A 25 -11.68 6.01 9.62
N ASN A 26 -12.84 5.39 9.43
CA ASN A 26 -13.87 5.80 8.46
C ASN A 26 -13.49 5.70 6.97
N SER A 27 -12.47 4.92 6.60
CA SER A 27 -12.26 4.59 5.19
C SER A 27 -13.42 3.74 4.65
N PRO A 28 -14.01 4.06 3.48
CA PRO A 28 -14.99 3.20 2.86
C PRO A 28 -14.38 1.81 2.60
N LYS A 29 -15.14 0.74 2.88
CA LYS A 29 -14.73 -0.62 2.48
C LYS A 29 -14.90 -0.74 0.97
N TYR A 30 -13.84 -1.08 0.26
CA TYR A 30 -13.89 -1.22 -1.18
C TYR A 30 -14.01 -2.68 -1.62
N PRO A 31 -14.59 -2.95 -2.82
CA PRO A 31 -14.54 -4.27 -3.44
C PRO A 31 -13.10 -4.77 -3.52
N GLN A 32 -12.91 -6.08 -3.40
CA GLN A 32 -11.61 -6.71 -3.18
C GLN A 32 -10.54 -6.33 -4.23
N ASP A 33 -10.93 -5.93 -5.44
CA ASP A 33 -10.02 -5.60 -6.54
C ASP A 33 -10.30 -4.24 -7.21
N MET A 34 -11.09 -3.36 -6.59
CA MET A 34 -11.48 -2.07 -7.18
C MET A 34 -11.37 -0.90 -6.19
N LEU A 35 -10.75 0.19 -6.64
CA LEU A 35 -10.93 1.51 -6.01
C LEU A 35 -12.19 2.15 -6.61
N PRO A 36 -13.24 2.48 -5.85
CA PRO A 36 -14.44 3.07 -6.42
C PRO A 36 -14.23 4.53 -6.84
N ALA A 37 -15.23 5.06 -7.54
CA ALA A 37 -15.27 6.47 -7.87
C ALA A 37 -15.22 7.33 -6.60
N GLN A 38 -14.50 8.45 -6.66
CA GLN A 38 -14.37 9.39 -5.53
C GLN A 38 -13.91 8.73 -4.22
N ALA A 39 -13.23 7.56 -4.29
CA ALA A 39 -12.81 6.77 -3.13
C ALA A 39 -12.21 7.60 -2.00
N PHE A 40 -11.50 8.67 -2.36
CA PHE A 40 -10.73 9.48 -1.46
C PHE A 40 -11.21 10.94 -1.33
N GLU A 41 -12.39 11.28 -1.88
CA GLU A 41 -12.92 12.65 -1.88
C GLU A 41 -13.02 13.23 -0.45
N GLY A 42 -12.37 14.39 -0.24
CA GLY A 42 -12.44 15.13 1.03
C GLY A 42 -11.47 14.71 2.13
N SER A 43 -10.54 13.76 1.89
CA SER A 43 -9.67 13.23 2.94
C SER A 43 -8.17 13.61 2.82
N VAL A 44 -7.62 14.24 3.86
CA VAL A 44 -6.19 14.38 4.28
C VAL A 44 -5.07 14.80 3.28
N LYS A 45 -4.10 15.57 3.81
CA LYS A 45 -2.83 16.06 3.19
C LYS A 45 -1.85 14.95 2.77
N LEU A 46 -2.23 14.09 1.82
CA LEU A 46 -1.39 12.99 1.34
C LEU A 46 -0.44 13.44 0.22
N GLN A 47 0.81 12.99 0.28
CA GLN A 47 1.85 13.33 -0.71
C GLN A 47 2.25 12.17 -1.63
N GLU A 48 2.04 10.92 -1.23
CA GLU A 48 2.45 9.72 -1.98
C GLU A 48 1.43 8.60 -1.81
N ILE A 49 1.12 7.84 -2.87
CA ILE A 49 0.27 6.65 -2.89
C ILE A 49 0.97 5.51 -3.65
N THR A 50 1.07 4.31 -3.06
CA THR A 50 1.45 3.08 -3.79
C THR A 50 0.22 2.18 -3.96
N LEU A 51 -0.17 1.86 -5.20
CA LEU A 51 -1.27 0.94 -5.49
C LEU A 51 -0.80 -0.51 -5.34
N PRO A 52 -1.61 -1.42 -4.77
CA PRO A 52 -1.20 -2.79 -4.56
C PRO A 52 -1.29 -3.64 -5.84
N GLN A 53 -0.53 -4.73 -5.88
CA GLN A 53 -0.45 -5.65 -7.02
C GLN A 53 -1.74 -6.40 -7.34
N SER A 54 -2.76 -6.32 -6.50
CA SER A 54 -4.02 -7.05 -6.61
C SER A 54 -5.20 -6.15 -7.01
N LEU A 55 -4.98 -4.84 -7.12
CA LEU A 55 -5.98 -3.88 -7.56
C LEU A 55 -6.20 -4.00 -9.07
N LYS A 56 -7.37 -4.43 -9.52
CA LYS A 56 -7.67 -4.60 -10.96
C LYS A 56 -8.27 -3.36 -11.60
N GLU A 57 -9.06 -2.58 -10.85
CA GLU A 57 -9.82 -1.46 -11.38
C GLU A 57 -9.70 -0.18 -10.54
N ILE A 58 -9.59 0.97 -11.21
CA ILE A 58 -9.71 2.30 -10.61
C ILE A 58 -10.95 3.00 -11.17
N GLY A 59 -11.84 3.40 -10.27
CA GLY A 59 -13.08 4.11 -10.53
C GLY A 59 -12.85 5.57 -10.91
N SER A 60 -13.88 6.18 -11.50
CA SER A 60 -13.79 7.54 -12.01
C SER A 60 -13.46 8.54 -10.91
N HIS A 61 -12.55 9.48 -11.16
CA HIS A 61 -12.19 10.51 -10.19
C HIS A 61 -11.67 9.99 -8.84
N ALA A 62 -11.14 8.76 -8.77
CA ALA A 62 -10.73 8.13 -7.51
C ALA A 62 -9.81 9.02 -6.66
N PHE A 63 -8.87 9.74 -7.28
CA PHE A 63 -7.95 10.65 -6.58
C PHE A 63 -8.23 12.15 -6.83
N ARG A 64 -9.44 12.52 -7.25
CA ARG A 64 -9.82 13.93 -7.47
C ARG A 64 -9.81 14.71 -6.15
N GLY A 65 -9.28 15.93 -6.17
CA GLY A 65 -9.24 16.83 -5.00
C GLY A 65 -7.95 16.77 -4.16
N TYR A 66 -7.03 15.88 -4.48
CA TYR A 66 -5.73 15.76 -3.79
C TYR A 66 -4.67 16.72 -4.34
N THR A 67 -4.78 18.00 -3.98
CA THR A 67 -3.87 19.05 -4.46
C THR A 67 -2.45 18.99 -3.89
N GLN A 68 -2.19 18.12 -2.91
CA GLN A 68 -0.89 17.94 -2.26
C GLN A 68 -0.20 16.63 -2.69
N LEU A 69 -0.85 15.82 -3.52
CA LEU A 69 -0.33 14.53 -3.95
C LEU A 69 0.74 14.76 -5.00
N LYS A 70 1.96 14.30 -4.69
CA LYS A 70 3.13 14.44 -5.54
C LYS A 70 3.43 13.17 -6.33
N GLN A 71 3.01 12.01 -5.82
CA GLN A 71 3.40 10.73 -6.39
C GLN A 71 2.28 9.68 -6.29
N ILE A 72 2.04 8.96 -7.38
CA ILE A 72 1.27 7.71 -7.39
C ILE A 72 2.16 6.64 -8.03
N ILE A 73 2.25 5.46 -7.41
CA ILE A 73 3.08 4.36 -7.88
C ILE A 73 2.20 3.18 -8.21
N ILE A 74 2.23 2.75 -9.46
CA ILE A 74 1.56 1.58 -9.97
C ILE A 74 2.55 0.40 -9.95
N THR A 75 2.25 -0.63 -9.16
CA THR A 75 3.13 -1.80 -9.03
C THR A 75 2.97 -2.77 -10.21
N PRO A 76 4.01 -3.56 -10.56
CA PRO A 76 3.88 -4.59 -11.59
C PRO A 76 2.73 -5.57 -11.32
N GLY A 77 1.96 -5.87 -12.36
CA GLY A 77 0.88 -6.86 -12.36
C GLY A 77 -0.54 -6.27 -12.37
N ASN A 78 -0.73 -4.96 -12.14
CA ASN A 78 -2.05 -4.33 -11.97
C ASN A 78 -1.94 -2.79 -11.77
N PRO A 79 -3.01 -1.97 -11.97
CA PRO A 79 -4.33 -2.31 -12.51
C PRO A 79 -4.34 -2.42 -14.03
N THR A 80 -5.36 -3.12 -14.55
CA THR A 80 -5.59 -3.31 -15.99
C THR A 80 -6.80 -2.54 -16.51
N ARG A 81 -7.62 -1.96 -15.62
CA ARG A 81 -8.82 -1.19 -15.99
C ARG A 81 -8.82 0.17 -15.29
N PHE A 82 -8.97 1.23 -16.06
CA PHE A 82 -9.07 2.59 -15.56
C PHE A 82 -10.33 3.25 -16.12
N ASN A 83 -11.16 3.83 -15.25
CA ASN A 83 -12.32 4.61 -15.67
C ASN A 83 -11.94 6.08 -15.97
N ILE A 84 -12.92 6.86 -16.44
CA ILE A 84 -12.76 8.27 -16.84
C ILE A 84 -12.16 9.08 -15.69
N ASP A 85 -11.11 9.85 -15.98
CA ASP A 85 -10.41 10.70 -15.02
C ASP A 85 -10.00 9.98 -13.73
N ALA A 86 -9.63 8.70 -13.82
CA ALA A 86 -9.17 7.90 -12.68
C ALA A 86 -8.00 8.56 -11.95
N PHE A 87 -7.13 9.26 -12.68
CA PHE A 87 -5.99 10.00 -12.15
C PHE A 87 -6.15 11.52 -12.37
N PRO A 88 -5.76 12.37 -11.41
CA PRO A 88 -5.82 13.82 -11.55
C PRO A 88 -4.72 14.34 -12.47
N ASP A 89 -5.05 15.35 -13.27
CA ASP A 89 -4.07 16.12 -14.02
C ASP A 89 -3.65 17.38 -13.23
N GLN A 90 -2.51 17.32 -12.55
CA GLN A 90 -2.07 18.37 -11.64
C GLN A 90 -0.56 18.60 -11.65
N GLU A 91 -0.16 19.85 -11.41
CA GLU A 91 1.25 20.23 -11.39
C GLU A 91 1.97 19.56 -10.21
N GLY A 92 3.16 19.03 -10.50
CA GLY A 92 4.01 18.41 -9.47
C GLY A 92 3.58 16.99 -9.07
N LEU A 93 2.56 16.40 -9.72
CA LEU A 93 2.26 14.98 -9.62
C LEU A 93 3.07 14.18 -10.65
N THR A 94 3.72 13.12 -10.19
CA THR A 94 4.33 12.08 -11.03
C THR A 94 3.61 10.74 -10.83
N LEU A 95 3.15 10.14 -11.92
CA LEU A 95 2.69 8.75 -11.98
C LEU A 95 3.88 7.86 -12.34
N TYR A 96 4.19 6.92 -11.46
CA TYR A 96 5.20 5.90 -11.68
C TYR A 96 4.54 4.62 -12.18
N VAL A 97 4.94 4.15 -13.35
CA VAL A 97 4.37 2.96 -14.00
C VAL A 97 5.42 1.86 -14.19
N PRO A 98 5.04 0.58 -14.15
CA PRO A 98 6.00 -0.51 -14.16
C PRO A 98 6.56 -0.79 -15.56
N THR A 99 5.86 -0.42 -16.63
CA THR A 99 6.25 -0.73 -18.01
C THR A 99 5.92 0.39 -19.00
N GLU A 100 6.60 0.39 -20.15
CA GLU A 100 6.32 1.33 -21.26
C GLU A 100 4.91 1.14 -21.82
N GLU A 101 4.43 -0.10 -21.91
CA GLU A 101 3.10 -0.41 -22.44
C GLU A 101 2.01 0.27 -21.61
N MET A 102 2.15 0.25 -20.28
CA MET A 102 1.23 0.96 -19.39
C MET A 102 1.34 2.48 -19.54
N ARG A 103 2.55 3.02 -19.70
CA ARG A 103 2.75 4.45 -19.96
C ARG A 103 2.01 4.91 -21.20
N LEU A 104 2.15 4.16 -22.29
CA LEU A 104 1.48 4.44 -23.57
C LEU A 104 -0.04 4.33 -23.45
N ALA A 105 -0.53 3.29 -22.77
CA ALA A 105 -1.97 3.13 -22.53
C ALA A 105 -2.54 4.32 -21.74
N LEU A 106 -1.89 4.73 -20.65
CA LEU A 106 -2.34 5.88 -19.85
C LEU A 106 -2.31 7.18 -20.65
N ASN A 107 -1.28 7.44 -21.47
CA ASN A 107 -1.22 8.62 -22.34
C ASN A 107 -2.32 8.62 -23.41
N ALA A 108 -2.75 7.45 -23.87
CA ALA A 108 -3.85 7.34 -24.83
C ALA A 108 -5.23 7.50 -24.16
N MET A 109 -5.37 7.04 -22.92
CA MET A 109 -6.63 7.07 -22.16
C MET A 109 -6.88 8.41 -21.47
N PHE A 110 -5.82 9.10 -21.06
CA PHE A 110 -5.87 10.31 -20.26
C PHE A 110 -5.09 11.43 -20.93
N HIS A 111 -5.69 12.61 -20.99
CA HIS A 111 -5.03 13.81 -21.47
C HIS A 111 -4.30 14.50 -20.30
N PHE A 112 -3.11 14.00 -19.95
CA PHE A 112 -2.27 14.67 -18.94
C PHE A 112 -1.55 15.88 -19.56
N SER A 113 -1.89 17.08 -19.09
CA SER A 113 -1.23 18.33 -19.47
C SER A 113 -0.26 18.85 -18.40
N LYS A 114 -0.42 18.39 -17.15
CA LYS A 114 0.33 18.84 -15.97
C LYS A 114 1.01 17.69 -15.23
N THR A 115 0.37 16.53 -15.19
CA THR A 115 0.90 15.33 -14.55
C THR A 115 2.01 14.69 -15.40
N LYS A 116 3.12 14.31 -14.76
CA LYS A 116 4.21 13.57 -15.40
C LYS A 116 3.98 12.07 -15.27
N ILE A 117 4.39 11.30 -16.28
CA ILE A 117 4.46 9.82 -16.17
C ILE A 117 5.92 9.38 -16.34
N GLU A 118 6.43 8.63 -15.36
CA GLU A 118 7.77 8.07 -15.33
C GLU A 118 7.72 6.56 -15.16
N ILE A 119 8.74 5.86 -15.67
CA ILE A 119 8.82 4.39 -15.59
C ILE A 119 9.69 3.97 -14.44
N GLY A 120 9.27 2.89 -13.78
CA GLY A 120 9.92 2.35 -12.61
C GLY A 120 9.37 2.98 -11.34
N LYS A 121 10.24 3.21 -10.35
CA LYS A 121 9.90 3.84 -9.07
C LYS A 121 10.85 5.01 -8.82
N PRO A 122 10.44 6.05 -8.07
CA PRO A 122 11.33 7.16 -7.77
C PRO A 122 12.57 6.65 -7.05
N LEU A 123 13.74 7.24 -7.34
CA LEU A 123 15.00 6.89 -6.69
C LEU A 123 14.93 6.98 -5.15
N ALA A 124 14.10 7.88 -4.62
CA ALA A 124 13.82 8.02 -3.19
C ALA A 124 13.04 6.84 -2.57
N LEU A 125 12.45 5.97 -3.40
CA LEU A 125 11.70 4.76 -3.02
C LEU A 125 12.34 3.48 -3.56
N LEU A 126 13.48 3.57 -4.25
CA LEU A 126 14.38 2.44 -4.25
C LEU A 126 14.63 2.09 -2.78
N PRO A 127 14.55 0.82 -2.38
CA PRO A 127 15.09 0.41 -1.10
C PRO A 127 16.47 1.07 -1.03
N THR A 128 16.67 2.00 -0.10
CA THR A 128 17.99 2.03 0.53
C THR A 128 18.25 0.57 0.83
N GLN A 129 19.39 0.01 0.43
CA GLN A 129 19.72 -1.42 0.52
C GLN A 129 19.55 -2.06 1.93
N ASN A 130 19.00 -1.30 2.89
CA ASN A 130 18.56 -1.62 4.24
C ASN A 130 17.02 -1.67 4.42
N GLU A 131 16.21 -2.05 3.42
CA GLU A 131 14.85 -2.54 3.71
C GLU A 131 15.01 -3.85 4.49
N GLY A 132 15.05 -3.73 5.82
CA GLY A 132 15.42 -4.85 6.67
C GLY A 132 14.60 -6.10 6.39
N THR A 133 15.23 -7.25 6.50
CA THR A 133 14.56 -8.54 6.43
C THR A 133 13.94 -8.86 7.78
N LEU A 134 12.84 -9.61 7.73
CA LEU A 134 12.19 -10.18 8.91
C LEU A 134 12.27 -11.70 8.80
N SER A 135 12.96 -12.32 9.75
CA SER A 135 12.86 -13.77 9.95
C SER A 135 11.64 -14.06 10.81
N VAL A 136 10.85 -15.05 10.39
CA VAL A 136 9.60 -15.45 11.06
C VAL A 136 9.67 -16.93 11.38
N SER A 137 9.36 -17.29 12.62
CA SER A 137 9.13 -18.68 13.02
C SER A 137 7.92 -18.78 13.95
N THR A 138 7.33 -19.97 14.00
CA THR A 138 6.13 -20.25 14.79
C THR A 138 6.35 -21.45 15.69
N ARG A 139 5.78 -21.39 16.89
CA ARG A 139 5.75 -22.50 17.84
C ARG A 139 4.45 -22.45 18.63
N GLU A 140 3.58 -23.43 18.43
CA GLU A 140 2.25 -23.47 19.07
C GLU A 140 1.53 -22.12 18.85
N ASN A 141 1.25 -21.38 19.92
CA ASN A 141 0.58 -20.07 19.87
C ASN A 141 1.55 -18.89 19.86
N ILE A 142 2.86 -19.13 19.64
CA ILE A 142 3.90 -18.10 19.69
C ILE A 142 4.41 -17.82 18.29
N LEU A 143 4.27 -16.57 17.88
CA LEU A 143 4.90 -16.00 16.70
C LEU A 143 6.21 -15.32 17.10
N SER A 144 7.34 -15.82 16.59
CA SER A 144 8.66 -15.23 16.82
C SER A 144 9.12 -14.45 15.59
N LEU A 145 9.46 -13.18 15.79
CA LEU A 145 9.76 -12.19 14.76
C LEU A 145 11.15 -11.61 15.03
N LEU A 146 12.09 -11.83 14.12
CA LEU A 146 13.46 -11.33 14.23
C LEU A 146 13.79 -10.40 13.06
N PRO A 147 13.66 -9.08 13.23
CA PRO A 147 14.05 -8.11 12.23
C PRO A 147 15.58 -7.93 12.21
N ASN A 148 16.18 -7.71 11.04
CA ASN A 148 17.62 -7.42 10.93
C ASN A 148 17.95 -5.91 10.96
N SER A 149 16.93 -5.05 10.97
CA SER A 149 17.07 -3.59 10.99
C SER A 149 16.04 -2.97 11.92
N VAL A 150 16.20 -1.68 12.20
CA VAL A 150 15.16 -0.91 12.90
C VAL A 150 14.02 -0.63 11.92
N GLY A 151 12.78 -0.80 12.37
CA GLY A 151 11.63 -0.59 11.50
C GLY A 151 10.29 -0.61 12.22
N GLU A 152 9.26 -0.10 11.56
CA GLU A 152 7.89 -0.24 12.04
C GLU A 152 7.39 -1.65 11.72
N MET A 153 6.74 -2.26 12.70
CA MET A 153 6.16 -3.60 12.59
C MET A 153 4.68 -3.58 13.01
N HIS A 154 3.85 -4.25 12.23
CA HIS A 154 2.41 -4.36 12.47
C HIS A 154 1.97 -5.82 12.28
N ILE A 155 0.99 -6.28 13.05
CA ILE A 155 0.36 -7.58 12.87
C ILE A 155 -1.14 -7.37 12.72
N PHE A 156 -1.71 -8.01 11.72
CA PHE A 156 -3.13 -7.95 11.41
C PHE A 156 -3.73 -9.36 11.43
N ASP A 157 -4.99 -9.46 11.83
CA ASP A 157 -5.80 -10.67 11.67
C ASP A 157 -6.25 -10.86 10.20
N PRO A 158 -6.96 -11.96 9.86
CA PRO A 158 -7.61 -12.19 8.57
C PRO A 158 -8.85 -11.32 8.31
N GLN A 159 -9.05 -10.23 9.05
CA GLN A 159 -10.10 -9.24 8.83
C GLN A 159 -9.55 -7.81 8.70
N GLY A 160 -8.25 -7.61 8.97
CA GLY A 160 -7.55 -6.33 8.84
C GLY A 160 -7.50 -5.52 10.10
N GLN A 161 -7.96 -6.12 11.18
CA GLN A 161 -7.83 -5.54 12.48
C GLN A 161 -6.36 -5.58 12.88
N LEU A 162 -5.83 -4.41 13.23
CA LEU A 162 -4.52 -4.30 13.84
C LEU A 162 -4.55 -4.98 15.21
N LEU A 163 -3.76 -6.03 15.37
CA LEU A 163 -3.60 -6.78 16.62
C LEU A 163 -2.39 -6.33 17.42
N TYR A 164 -1.31 -5.94 16.73
CA TYR A 164 -0.05 -5.55 17.36
C TYR A 164 0.67 -4.49 16.51
N GLN A 165 1.28 -3.51 17.16
CA GLN A 165 2.14 -2.52 16.52
C GLN A 165 3.34 -2.22 17.43
N THR A 166 4.53 -2.17 16.87
CA THR A 166 5.72 -1.72 17.58
C THR A 166 6.77 -1.13 16.63
N LYS A 167 7.70 -0.38 17.21
CA LYS A 167 8.95 -0.02 16.54
C LYS A 167 10.00 -1.05 16.91
N ALA A 168 10.28 -1.96 15.99
CA ALA A 168 11.18 -3.06 16.23
C ALA A 168 12.64 -2.62 16.14
N SER A 169 13.46 -3.18 17.03
CA SER A 169 14.91 -2.95 17.07
C SER A 169 15.64 -4.04 16.29
N ALA A 170 16.73 -3.68 15.62
CA ALA A 170 17.52 -4.64 14.86
C ALA A 170 18.01 -5.80 15.76
N ASN A 171 17.93 -7.02 15.24
CA ASN A 171 18.38 -8.27 15.85
C ASN A 171 17.80 -8.56 17.24
N THR A 172 16.66 -7.96 17.58
CA THR A 172 15.94 -8.23 18.82
C THR A 172 14.69 -9.02 18.50
N ALA A 173 14.61 -10.26 18.99
CA ALA A 173 13.44 -11.11 18.76
C ALA A 173 12.22 -10.57 19.51
N LEU A 174 11.07 -10.57 18.85
CA LEU A 174 9.77 -10.30 19.43
C LEU A 174 8.97 -11.60 19.43
N GLU A 175 8.50 -11.99 20.60
CA GLU A 175 7.61 -13.15 20.75
C GLU A 175 6.21 -12.66 21.11
N ILE A 176 5.24 -13.07 20.31
CA ILE A 176 3.87 -12.59 20.42
C ILE A 176 2.97 -13.82 20.49
N THR A 177 2.23 -13.93 21.59
CA THR A 177 1.26 -15.00 21.77
C THR A 177 -0.05 -14.61 21.10
N LEU A 178 -0.48 -15.39 20.12
CA LEU A 178 -1.74 -15.23 19.40
C LEU A 178 -2.46 -16.59 19.33
N PRO A 179 -3.80 -16.62 19.28
CA PRO A 179 -4.54 -17.84 19.01
C PRO A 179 -4.09 -18.56 17.73
N GLN A 180 -4.44 -19.84 17.60
CA GLN A 180 -4.28 -20.57 16.34
C GLN A 180 -5.03 -19.86 15.21
N GLY A 181 -4.38 -19.66 14.07
CA GLY A 181 -4.95 -18.87 12.99
C GLY A 181 -3.95 -18.33 11.98
N VAL A 182 -4.47 -17.53 11.06
CA VAL A 182 -3.68 -16.86 10.02
C VAL A 182 -3.47 -15.40 10.43
N TYR A 183 -2.28 -14.88 10.20
CA TYR A 183 -1.91 -13.50 10.50
C TYR A 183 -1.10 -12.88 9.37
N PHE A 184 -1.13 -11.57 9.26
CA PHE A 184 -0.30 -10.81 8.33
C PHE A 184 0.65 -9.92 9.11
N VAL A 185 1.95 -10.17 8.99
CA VAL A 185 3.00 -9.39 9.64
C VAL A 185 3.59 -8.43 8.63
N SER A 186 3.46 -7.13 8.88
CA SER A 186 4.13 -6.09 8.11
C SER A 186 5.41 -5.64 8.80
N PHE A 187 6.50 -5.49 8.04
CA PHE A 187 7.75 -4.88 8.50
C PHE A 187 8.39 -4.10 7.36
N ASN A 188 8.69 -2.80 7.57
CA ASN A 188 9.33 -1.93 6.59
C ASN A 188 8.76 -2.06 5.16
N ASN A 189 7.42 -2.05 5.06
CA ASN A 189 6.64 -2.17 3.81
C ASN A 189 6.61 -3.56 3.15
N ARG A 190 7.19 -4.59 3.78
CA ARG A 190 6.98 -5.99 3.39
C ARG A 190 5.86 -6.59 4.23
N ILE A 191 5.15 -7.56 3.66
CA ILE A 191 4.10 -8.30 4.37
C ILE A 191 4.38 -9.78 4.22
N THR A 192 4.33 -10.49 5.34
CA THR A 192 4.47 -11.93 5.41
C THR A 192 3.19 -12.52 5.99
N LYS A 193 2.56 -13.42 5.25
CA LYS A 193 1.46 -14.24 5.80
C LYS A 193 2.07 -15.33 6.68
N VAL A 194 1.53 -15.50 7.88
CA VAL A 194 1.99 -16.48 8.86
C VAL A 194 0.80 -17.29 9.36
N SER A 195 1.01 -18.57 9.59
CA SER A 195 0.02 -19.44 10.25
C SER A 195 0.63 -19.97 11.54
N LEU A 196 -0.08 -19.76 12.65
CA LEU A 196 0.21 -20.37 13.94
C LEU A 196 -0.60 -21.65 14.11
#